data_AF-A0A9X8DL58-F1
#
_entry.id   AF-A0A9X8DL58-F1
#
_cell.length_a   1.000
_cell.length_b   1.000
_cell.length_c   1.000
_cell.angle_alpha   90.00
_cell.angle_beta   90.00
_cell.angle_gamma   90.00
#
_symmetry.space_group_name_H-M   'P 1'
#
loop_
_entity.id
_entity.type
_entity.pdbx_description
1 polymer ?
#
loop_
_entity_poly.entity_id
_entity_poly.type
_entity_poly.pdbx_seq_one_letter_code
_entity_poly.pdbx_strand_id
1 'polypeptide(L)' 'MAQTFRIARTNPLSVATLLKVDAVPLVAPDATVDPRFNTSVRVTGRECVQYYVGLMLVTSDGIELGTVSVSPL' A
#
# COMPACT_ATOMS: atom_id res chain seq x y z
N MET A 1 7.64 -14.66 -22.79
CA MET A 1 6.27 -14.82 -22.26
C MET A 1 6.16 -13.93 -21.02
N ALA A 2 5.45 -12.80 -21.12
CA ALA A 2 5.21 -11.94 -19.95
C ALA A 2 4.10 -12.58 -19.11
N GLN A 3 4.43 -13.02 -17.89
CA GLN A 3 3.41 -13.43 -16.92
C GLN A 3 2.67 -12.18 -16.46
N THR A 4 1.37 -12.10 -16.77
CA THR A 4 0.51 -11.04 -16.24
C THR A 4 0.26 -11.31 -14.76
N PHE A 5 1.10 -10.77 -13.90
CA PHE A 5 0.92 -10.79 -12.45
C PHE A 5 -0.21 -9.83 -12.07
N ARG A 6 -1.39 -10.35 -11.74
CA ARG A 6 -2.50 -9.53 -11.23
C ARG A 6 -2.37 -9.41 -9.72
N ILE A 7 -1.81 -8.30 -9.25
CA ILE A 7 -1.86 -7.94 -7.83
C ILE A 7 -3.32 -7.78 -7.43
N ALA A 8 -3.77 -8.52 -6.42
CA ALA A 8 -5.12 -8.37 -5.87
C ALA A 8 -5.29 -6.94 -5.32
N ARG A 9 -6.06 -6.10 -6.03
CA ARG A 9 -6.38 -4.72 -5.64
C ARG A 9 -7.49 -4.64 -4.59
N THR A 10 -7.41 -5.45 -3.53
CA THR A 10 -8.46 -5.52 -2.50
C THR A 10 -8.12 -4.75 -1.23
N ASN A 11 -6.85 -4.41 -1.00
CA ASN A 11 -6.41 -3.65 0.16
C ASN A 11 -6.20 -2.16 -0.18
N PRO A 12 -6.98 -1.22 0.42
CA PRO A 12 -6.89 0.21 0.15
C PRO A 12 -5.48 0.80 0.34
N LEU A 13 -4.72 0.29 1.33
CA LEU A 13 -3.36 0.77 1.63
C LEU A 13 -2.39 0.44 0.49
N SER A 14 -2.42 -0.80 -0.01
CA SER A 14 -1.59 -1.24 -1.13
C SER A 14 -2.02 -0.58 -2.45
N VAL A 15 -3.33 -0.41 -2.67
CA VAL A 15 -3.85 0.26 -3.87
C VAL A 15 -3.42 1.72 -3.90
N ALA A 16 -3.51 2.44 -2.77
CA ALA A 16 -3.08 3.84 -2.71
C ALA A 16 -1.56 3.98 -2.93
N THR A 17 -0.77 3.00 -2.47
CA THR A 17 0.68 2.97 -2.73
C THR A 17 0.97 2.74 -4.21
N LEU A 18 0.21 1.86 -4.88
CA LEU A 18 0.37 1.58 -6.31
C LEU A 18 -0.08 2.74 -7.21
N LEU A 19 -1.08 3.50 -6.79
CA LEU A 19 -1.53 4.70 -7.52
C LEU A 19 -0.60 5.91 -7.32
N LYS A 20 0.39 5.80 -6.43
CA LYS A 20 1.43 6.82 -6.26
C LYS A 20 2.41 6.68 -7.42
N VAL A 21 2.33 7.60 -8.39
CA VAL A 21 3.10 7.58 -9.64
C VAL A 21 4.60 7.88 -9.44
N ASP A 22 4.95 8.52 -8.33
CA ASP A 22 6.33 8.85 -8.01
C ASP A 22 6.95 7.79 -7.10
N ALA A 23 8.25 7.52 -7.25
CA ALA A 23 9.04 6.63 -6.38
C ALA A 23 9.16 7.13 -4.91
N VAL A 24 8.31 8.05 -4.51
CA VAL A 24 8.21 8.60 -3.17
C VAL A 24 7.29 7.71 -2.34
N PRO A 25 7.69 7.31 -1.12
CA PRO A 25 6.84 6.54 -0.24
C PRO A 25 5.47 7.19 0.00
N LEU A 26 4.42 6.37 0.02
CA LEU A 26 3.12 6.78 0.56
C LEU A 26 3.22 6.72 2.08
N VAL A 27 3.11 7.89 2.72
CA VAL A 27 3.05 8.00 4.18
C VAL A 27 1.63 8.38 4.59
N ALA A 28 1.05 7.59 5.49
CA ALA A 28 -0.16 7.93 6.23
C ALA A 28 0.21 7.99 7.71
N PRO A 29 0.39 9.20 8.27
CA PRO A 29 0.75 9.37 9.69
C PRO A 29 -0.31 8.81 10.64
N ASP A 30 -1.58 8.93 10.25
CA ASP A 30 -2.72 8.32 10.94
C ASP A 30 -3.77 7.89 9.91
N ALA A 31 -3.88 6.57 9.72
CA ALA A 31 -4.78 5.92 8.79
C ALA A 31 -6.24 5.87 9.32
N THR A 32 -6.47 6.16 10.60
CA THR A 32 -7.82 6.20 11.19
C THR A 32 -8.58 7.46 10.81
N VAL A 33 -7.86 8.56 10.56
CA VAL A 33 -8.44 9.83 10.12
C VAL A 33 -8.34 10.05 8.61
N ASP A 34 -7.48 9.30 7.91
CA ASP A 34 -7.35 9.38 6.46
C ASP A 34 -8.56 8.72 5.77
N PRO A 35 -9.38 9.48 5.00
CA PRO A 35 -10.57 8.94 4.34
C PRO A 35 -10.29 7.80 3.36
N ARG A 36 -9.04 7.67 2.89
CA ARG A 36 -8.63 6.58 1.98
C ARG A 36 -8.49 5.24 2.71
N PHE A 37 -8.29 5.27 4.02
CA PHE A 37 -7.89 4.09 4.81
C PHE A 37 -8.78 3.82 6.02
N ASN A 38 -9.51 4.82 6.54
CA ASN A 38 -10.28 4.74 7.78
C ASN A 38 -11.37 3.64 7.81
N THR A 39 -11.78 3.12 6.65
CA THR A 39 -12.73 2.01 6.50
C THR A 39 -12.06 0.67 6.17
N SER A 40 -10.74 0.65 6.00
CA SER A 40 -9.97 -0.56 5.72
C SER A 40 -10.06 -1.54 6.89
N VAL A 41 -10.28 -2.82 6.60
CA VAL A 41 -10.28 -3.91 7.60
C VAL A 41 -8.96 -3.97 8.38
N ARG A 42 -7.86 -3.50 7.79
CA ARG A 42 -6.56 -3.44 8.47
C ARG A 42 -6.49 -2.32 9.51
N VAL A 43 -7.26 -1.25 9.30
CA VAL A 43 -7.34 -0.10 10.19
C VAL A 43 -8.39 -0.33 11.27
N THR A 44 -9.57 -0.82 10.90
CA THR A 44 -10.71 -1.03 11.82
C THR A 44 -10.74 -2.39 12.49
N GLY A 45 -10.06 -3.38 11.91
CA GLY A 45 -9.97 -4.74 12.43
C GLY A 45 -8.80 -4.94 13.37
N ARG A 46 -8.44 -6.20 13.60
CA ARG A 46 -7.47 -6.61 14.63
C ARG A 46 -6.05 -6.04 14.46
N GLU A 47 -5.65 -5.69 13.24
CA GLU A 47 -4.33 -5.11 12.98
C GLU A 47 -4.22 -3.65 13.46
N CYS A 48 -5.36 -2.95 13.66
CA CYS A 48 -5.42 -1.59 14.19
C CYS A 48 -4.38 -0.63 13.57
N VAL A 49 -4.14 -0.73 12.26
CA VAL A 49 -3.12 0.05 11.55
C VAL A 49 -3.40 1.54 11.72
N GLN A 50 -2.55 2.23 12.49
CA GLN A 50 -2.59 3.68 12.65
C GLN A 50 -1.55 4.35 11.77
N TYR A 51 -0.29 3.92 11.87
CA TYR A 51 0.78 4.47 11.04
C TYR A 51 1.08 3.54 9.86
N TYR A 52 1.21 4.10 8.66
CA TYR A 52 1.54 3.34 7.47
C TYR A 52 2.56 4.06 6.58
N VAL A 53 3.59 3.32 6.15
CA VAL A 53 4.49 3.73 5.08
C VAL A 53 4.56 2.62 4.04
N GLY A 54 4.21 2.93 2.80
CA GLY A 54 4.23 2.01 1.67
C GLY A 54 5.13 2.52 0.55
N LEU A 55 5.83 1.60 -0.13
CA LEU A 55 6.62 1.90 -1.33
C LEU A 55 6.37 0.85 -2.41
N MET A 56 6.47 1.26 -3.67
CA MET A 56 6.46 0.38 -4.83
C MET A 56 7.79 -0.35 -4.97
N LEU A 57 7.74 -1.68 -5.07
CA LEU A 57 8.86 -2.52 -5.49
C LEU A 57 8.85 -2.61 -7.01
N VAL A 58 9.88 -2.05 -7.61
CA VAL A 58 10.11 -2.06 -9.06
C VAL A 58 11.44 -2.74 -9.31
N THR A 59 11.50 -3.66 -10.28
CA THR A 59 12.78 -4.24 -10.72
C THR A 59 13.63 -3.18 -11.42
N SER A 60 14.93 -3.45 -11.59
CA SER A 60 15.82 -2.62 -12.42
C SER A 60 15.30 -2.41 -13.84
N ASP A 61 14.51 -3.37 -14.34
CA ASP A 61 13.94 -3.36 -15.69
C ASP A 61 12.57 -2.64 -15.77
N GLY A 62 12.14 -2.00 -14.68
CA GLY A 62 10.89 -1.24 -14.63
C GLY A 62 9.64 -2.07 -14.40
N ILE A 63 9.77 -3.33 -13.98
CA ILE A 63 8.62 -4.22 -13.73
C ILE A 63 8.10 -3.98 -12.31
N GLU A 64 6.83 -3.58 -12.19
CA GLU A 64 6.14 -3.43 -10.90
C GLU A 64 5.81 -4.80 -10.28
N LEU A 65 6.46 -5.12 -9.16
CA LEU A 65 6.25 -6.39 -8.45
C LEU A 65 5.14 -6.29 -7.40
N GLY A 66 4.92 -5.09 -6.85
CA GLY A 66 3.93 -4.83 -5.80
C GLY A 66 4.49 -3.96 -4.68
N THR A 67 3.78 -3.87 -3.56
CA THR A 67 4.07 -2.86 -2.53
C THR A 67 4.73 -3.49 -1.31
N VAL A 68 5.80 -2.88 -0.80
CA VAL A 68 6.33 -3.16 0.53
C VAL A 68 5.82 -2.09 1.50
N SER A 69 5.49 -2.46 2.73
CA SER A 69 5.03 -1.50 3.71
C SER A 69 5.37 -1.86 5.14
N VAL A 70 5.51 -0.84 5.97
CA VAL A 70 5.73 -0.95 7.42
C VAL A 70 4.55 -0.29 8.13
N SER A 71 4.04 -1.00 9.15
CA SER A 71 3.05 -0.51 10.11
C SER A 71 3.45 -1.03 11.48
N PRO A 72 3.86 -0.18 12.42
CA PRO A 72 3.97 -0.59 13.82
C PRO A 72 2.57 -0.91 14.34
N LEU A 73 2.46 -2.04 15.05
CA LEU A 73 1.26 -2.43 15.80
C LEU A 73 1.15 -1.62 17.09
#